data_AF-A0A958VJB7-F1
#
_entry.id   AF-A0A958VJB7-F1
#
_cell.length_a   1.000
_cell.length_b   1.000
_cell.length_c   1.000
_cell.angle_alpha   90.00
_cell.angle_beta   90.00
_cell.angle_gamma   90.00
#
_symmetry.space_group_name_H-M   'P 1'
#
loop_
_entity.id
_entity.type
_entity.pdbx_description
1 polymer ?
#
loop_
_entity_poly.entity_id
_entity_poly.type
_entity_poly.pdbx_seq_one_letter_code
_entity_poly.pdbx_strand_id
1 'polypeptide(L)'
;MHIGNNYTLKEVIFWTRRDIFALFLISAIPTTLYILLGWRWLSIPWLPVALLGTAVAFVVGFKNNASYDRLWEARKLWGGIVNVSRTWTVMVLDYVTNKHAAKALSAADLRELHRELVYRHLAWLTALRYQLREYRKWESVNKKHNLEYRNKWFKVEEHNTDVGEALRPYLRAEEHASVMTKTNKAAQILALQSAHLRRLLENGYIEDFRHMELENRIAELYNLQGGCERIKNFPYPRQYATLNLWFVKAFIILIPLGMLQEFDRFGIQFVW
;
A
#
# COMPACT_ATOMS: atom_id res chain seq x y z
N MET A 1 -2.10 -1.17 -8.61
CA MET A 1 -3.28 -0.27 -8.56
C MET A 1 -3.74 -0.11 -9.99
N HIS A 2 -5.03 -0.19 -10.27
CA HIS A 2 -5.52 0.06 -11.63
C HIS A 2 -5.12 1.48 -12.04
N ILE A 3 -4.39 1.62 -13.15
CA ILE A 3 -3.84 2.90 -13.63
C ILE A 3 -4.83 3.57 -14.60
N GLY A 4 -5.78 2.81 -15.17
CA GLY A 4 -6.79 3.35 -16.06
C GLY A 4 -7.88 4.15 -15.34
N ASN A 5 -8.62 4.95 -16.12
CA ASN A 5 -9.67 5.83 -15.60
C ASN A 5 -10.86 5.07 -15.00
N ASN A 6 -11.25 3.93 -15.59
CA ASN A 6 -12.38 3.11 -15.16
C ASN A 6 -12.05 1.62 -15.31
N TYR A 7 -12.56 0.79 -14.42
CA TYR A 7 -12.54 -0.67 -14.62
C TYR A 7 -13.55 -1.04 -15.71
N THR A 8 -13.13 -1.83 -16.70
CA THR A 8 -14.07 -2.31 -17.72
C THR A 8 -14.97 -3.41 -17.15
N LEU A 9 -16.19 -3.55 -17.67
CA LEU A 9 -17.11 -4.62 -17.23
C LEU A 9 -16.47 -6.02 -17.37
N LYS A 10 -15.70 -6.23 -18.45
CA LYS A 10 -14.97 -7.49 -18.69
C LYS A 10 -13.94 -7.77 -17.62
N GLU A 11 -13.18 -6.75 -17.19
CA GLU A 11 -12.21 -6.89 -16.11
C GLU A 11 -12.88 -7.23 -14.78
N VAL A 12 -13.97 -6.54 -14.44
CA VAL A 12 -14.71 -6.77 -13.19
C VAL A 12 -15.23 -8.21 -13.17
N ILE A 13 -15.94 -8.63 -14.21
CA ILE A 13 -16.48 -10.01 -14.31
C ILE A 13 -15.35 -11.03 -14.23
N PHE A 14 -14.25 -10.82 -14.96
CA PHE A 14 -13.12 -11.75 -14.93
C PHE A 14 -12.51 -11.87 -13.54
N TRP A 15 -12.35 -10.75 -12.83
CA TRP A 15 -11.77 -10.71 -11.49
C TRP A 15 -12.68 -11.33 -10.43
N THR A 16 -14.00 -11.13 -10.54
CA THR A 16 -14.98 -11.59 -9.54
C THR A 16 -15.71 -12.88 -9.92
N ARG A 17 -15.42 -13.50 -11.08
CA ARG A 17 -16.13 -14.69 -11.61
C ARG A 17 -16.34 -15.82 -10.60
N ARG A 18 -15.37 -16.05 -9.71
CA ARG A 18 -15.45 -17.12 -8.69
C ARG A 18 -16.47 -16.79 -7.61
N ASP A 19 -16.49 -15.52 -7.19
CA ASP A 19 -17.46 -15.02 -6.22
C ASP A 19 -18.85 -14.97 -6.86
N ILE A 20 -18.97 -14.51 -8.11
CA ILE A 20 -20.23 -14.53 -8.87
C ILE A 20 -20.79 -15.96 -8.93
N PHE A 21 -19.97 -16.95 -9.29
CA PHE A 21 -20.40 -18.34 -9.36
C PHE A 21 -20.84 -18.88 -7.98
N ALA A 22 -20.10 -18.57 -6.91
CA ALA A 22 -20.50 -18.96 -5.56
C ALA A 22 -21.82 -18.33 -5.13
N LEU A 23 -22.02 -17.03 -5.39
CA LEU A 23 -23.27 -16.31 -5.12
C LEU A 23 -24.44 -16.89 -5.92
N PHE A 24 -24.19 -17.22 -7.19
CA PHE A 24 -25.18 -17.90 -8.03
C PHE A 24 -25.61 -19.23 -7.40
N LEU A 25 -24.68 -20.07 -6.95
CA LEU A 25 -25.03 -21.33 -6.28
C LEU A 25 -25.80 -21.12 -4.97
N ILE A 26 -25.39 -20.12 -4.17
CA ILE A 26 -26.06 -19.79 -2.90
C ILE A 26 -27.52 -19.37 -3.14
N SER A 27 -27.83 -18.71 -4.26
CA SER A 27 -29.20 -18.35 -4.64
C SER A 27 -29.94 -19.51 -5.31
N ALA A 28 -29.33 -20.16 -6.29
CA ALA A 28 -29.97 -21.15 -7.14
C ALA A 28 -30.36 -22.43 -6.38
N ILE A 29 -29.55 -22.87 -5.41
CA ILE A 29 -29.83 -24.11 -4.66
C ILE A 29 -31.13 -23.97 -3.84
N PRO A 30 -31.30 -22.97 -2.94
CA PRO A 30 -32.55 -22.80 -2.21
C PRO A 30 -33.76 -22.59 -3.11
N THR A 31 -33.64 -21.78 -4.17
CA THR A 31 -34.72 -21.56 -5.14
C THR A 31 -35.17 -22.87 -5.79
N THR A 32 -34.22 -23.69 -6.24
CA THR A 32 -34.52 -24.98 -6.87
C THR A 32 -35.22 -25.93 -5.91
N LEU A 33 -34.73 -26.04 -4.66
CA LEU A 33 -35.34 -26.88 -3.63
C LEU A 33 -36.76 -26.40 -3.27
N TYR A 34 -36.97 -25.09 -3.23
CA TYR A 34 -38.25 -24.48 -2.91
C TYR A 34 -39.32 -24.75 -3.99
N ILE A 35 -38.96 -24.60 -5.27
CA ILE A 35 -39.88 -24.77 -6.40
C ILE A 35 -40.07 -26.25 -6.75
N LEU A 36 -38.99 -27.00 -6.96
CA LEU A 36 -39.07 -28.37 -7.52
C LEU A 36 -39.40 -29.41 -6.47
N LEU A 37 -38.84 -29.30 -5.26
CA LEU A 37 -39.10 -30.25 -4.17
C LEU A 37 -40.22 -29.78 -3.24
N GLY A 38 -40.77 -28.58 -3.47
CA GLY A 38 -41.82 -28.00 -2.63
C GLY A 38 -41.35 -27.72 -1.19
N TRP A 39 -40.05 -27.52 -0.95
CA TRP A 39 -39.50 -27.28 0.38
C TRP A 39 -39.79 -25.85 0.87
N ARG A 40 -41.07 -25.56 1.11
CA ARG A 40 -41.56 -24.24 1.54
C ARG A 40 -41.03 -23.81 2.90
N TRP A 41 -40.60 -24.76 3.75
CA TRP A 41 -40.00 -24.49 5.06
C TRP A 41 -38.63 -23.79 4.99
N LEU A 42 -37.97 -23.78 3.84
CA LEU A 42 -36.70 -23.06 3.64
C LEU A 42 -36.86 -21.54 3.72
N SER A 43 -38.06 -21.04 3.42
CA SER A 43 -38.30 -19.60 3.46
C SER A 43 -38.32 -19.09 4.90
N ILE A 44 -37.65 -17.97 5.13
CA ILE A 44 -37.61 -17.29 6.43
C ILE A 44 -38.28 -15.92 6.33
N PRO A 45 -38.74 -15.33 7.45
CA PRO A 45 -39.32 -14.00 7.43
C PRO A 45 -38.34 -12.96 6.86
N TRP A 46 -38.82 -12.07 5.98
CA TRP A 46 -38.01 -11.02 5.36
C TRP A 46 -37.46 -10.00 6.36
N LEU A 47 -38.25 -9.64 7.38
CA LEU A 47 -37.92 -8.56 8.31
C LEU A 47 -36.57 -8.75 9.04
N PRO A 48 -36.25 -9.92 9.63
CA PRO A 48 -34.92 -10.21 10.17
C PRO A 48 -33.77 -10.08 9.16
N VAL A 49 -33.99 -10.48 7.90
CA VAL A 49 -32.99 -10.40 6.83
C VAL A 49 -32.74 -8.95 6.44
N ALA A 50 -33.80 -8.16 6.30
CA ALA A 50 -33.72 -6.72 6.01
C ALA A 50 -33.00 -5.96 7.14
N LEU A 51 -33.29 -6.28 8.40
CA LEU A 51 -32.61 -5.70 9.56
C LEU A 51 -31.10 -6.01 9.54
N LEU A 52 -30.75 -7.26 9.25
CA LEU A 52 -29.35 -7.68 9.09
C LEU A 52 -28.67 -6.93 7.93
N GLY A 53 -29.38 -6.74 6.81
CA GLY A 53 -28.89 -5.98 5.66
C GLY A 53 -28.55 -4.52 6.00
N THR A 54 -29.42 -3.86 6.78
CA THR A 54 -29.17 -2.51 7.30
C THR A 54 -27.90 -2.49 8.16
N ALA A 55 -27.75 -3.44 9.08
CA ALA A 55 -26.55 -3.55 9.91
C ALA A 55 -25.27 -3.77 9.08
N VAL A 56 -25.33 -4.64 8.05
CA VAL A 56 -24.22 -4.87 7.12
C VAL A 56 -23.85 -3.60 6.36
N ALA A 57 -24.83 -2.83 5.88
CA ALA A 57 -24.59 -1.58 5.15
C ALA A 57 -23.82 -0.57 6.02
N PHE A 58 -24.24 -0.37 7.27
CA PHE A 58 -23.53 0.50 8.22
C PHE A 58 -22.10 0.04 8.46
N VAL A 59 -21.93 -1.25 8.79
CA VAL A 59 -20.63 -1.84 9.12
C VAL A 59 -19.65 -1.77 7.94
N VAL A 60 -20.12 -2.04 6.72
CA VAL A 60 -19.34 -1.89 5.49
C VAL A 60 -18.99 -0.42 5.25
N GLY A 61 -19.92 0.51 5.47
CA GLY A 61 -19.68 1.94 5.37
C GLY A 61 -18.55 2.43 6.28
N PHE A 62 -18.59 2.07 7.56
CA PHE A 62 -17.52 2.42 8.51
C PHE A 62 -16.17 1.83 8.10
N LYS A 63 -16.15 0.58 7.64
CA LYS A 63 -14.92 -0.07 7.16
C LYS A 63 -14.36 0.61 5.91
N ASN A 64 -15.23 1.03 4.99
CA ASN A 64 -14.82 1.74 3.77
C ASN A 64 -14.18 3.08 4.09
N ASN A 65 -14.78 3.86 4.99
CA ASN A 65 -14.22 5.13 5.45
C ASN A 65 -12.82 4.94 6.06
N ALA A 66 -12.69 4.01 7.02
CA ALA A 66 -11.39 3.72 7.64
C ALA A 66 -10.33 3.22 6.64
N SER A 67 -10.75 2.45 5.63
CA SER A 67 -9.85 1.97 4.57
C SER A 67 -9.43 3.09 3.61
N TYR A 68 -10.35 4.01 3.31
CA TYR A 68 -10.09 5.18 2.48
C TYR A 68 -9.14 6.16 3.19
N ASP A 69 -9.36 6.46 4.46
CA ASP A 69 -8.50 7.35 5.25
C ASP A 69 -7.06 6.84 5.29
N ARG A 70 -6.88 5.53 5.44
CA ARG A 70 -5.58 4.88 5.39
C ARG A 70 -4.91 5.02 4.01
N LEU A 71 -5.66 4.83 2.92
CA LEU A 71 -5.15 5.02 1.57
C LEU A 71 -4.71 6.48 1.36
N TRP A 72 -5.53 7.43 1.84
CA TRP A 72 -5.25 8.84 1.76
C TRP A 72 -4.04 9.25 2.59
N GLU A 73 -3.88 8.72 3.81
CA GLU A 73 -2.68 8.90 4.64
C GLU A 73 -1.43 8.40 3.90
N ALA A 74 -1.48 7.18 3.34
CA ALA A 74 -0.38 6.63 2.55
C ALA A 74 0.00 7.54 1.37
N ARG A 75 -0.99 8.11 0.66
CA ARG A 75 -0.78 9.05 -0.45
C ARG A 75 -0.17 10.37 0.00
N LYS A 76 -0.58 10.90 1.16
CA LYS A 76 -0.01 12.12 1.76
C LYS A 76 1.44 11.90 2.16
N LEU A 77 1.75 10.79 2.83
CA LEU A 77 3.12 10.42 3.21
C LEU A 77 4.05 10.34 1.99
N TRP A 78 3.64 9.62 0.94
CA TRP A 78 4.40 9.56 -0.30
C TRP A 78 4.52 10.92 -1.01
N GLY A 79 3.49 11.76 -0.94
CA GLY A 79 3.56 13.15 -1.43
C GLY A 79 4.58 13.99 -0.67
N GLY A 80 4.64 13.83 0.66
CA GLY A 80 5.67 14.43 1.50
C GLY A 80 7.06 13.98 1.08
N ILE A 81 7.27 12.68 0.88
CA ILE A 81 8.56 12.14 0.42
C ILE A 81 9.00 12.80 -0.89
N VAL A 82 8.10 12.93 -1.87
CA VAL A 82 8.41 13.58 -3.15
C VAL A 82 8.82 15.05 -2.95
N ASN A 83 8.09 15.80 -2.12
CA ASN A 83 8.39 17.20 -1.87
C ASN A 83 9.76 17.37 -1.17
N VAL A 84 10.00 16.62 -0.09
CA VAL A 84 11.26 16.67 0.65
C VAL A 84 12.43 16.21 -0.22
N SER A 85 12.23 15.21 -1.08
CA SER A 85 13.27 14.75 -2.03
C SER A 85 13.69 15.84 -3.01
N ARG A 86 12.74 16.65 -3.50
CA ARG A 86 13.03 17.78 -4.40
C ARG A 86 13.79 18.86 -3.65
N THR A 87 13.30 19.24 -2.48
CA THR A 87 13.96 20.24 -1.62
C THR A 87 15.37 19.80 -1.23
N TRP A 88 15.55 18.53 -0.85
CA TRP A 88 16.85 17.94 -0.55
C TRP A 88 17.83 18.11 -1.72
N THR A 89 17.41 17.79 -2.93
CA THR A 89 18.28 17.89 -4.12
C THR A 89 18.68 19.34 -4.39
N VAL A 90 17.75 20.28 -4.32
CA VAL A 90 18.04 21.72 -4.49
C VAL A 90 19.03 22.20 -3.43
N MET A 91 18.76 21.89 -2.15
CA MET A 91 19.64 22.28 -1.06
C MET A 91 21.03 21.66 -1.20
N VAL A 92 21.16 20.39 -1.62
CA VAL A 92 22.47 19.77 -1.86
C VAL A 92 23.27 20.53 -2.91
N LEU A 93 22.64 20.94 -4.01
CA LEU A 93 23.32 21.64 -5.10
C LEU A 93 23.74 23.07 -4.70
N ASP A 94 22.91 23.76 -3.91
CA ASP A 94 23.13 25.17 -3.56
C ASP A 94 23.93 25.37 -2.27
N TYR A 95 23.77 24.47 -1.28
CA TYR A 95 24.33 24.64 0.05
C TYR A 95 25.75 24.07 0.16
N VAL A 96 26.05 23.00 -0.56
CA VAL A 96 27.37 22.34 -0.56
C VAL A 96 28.28 23.08 -1.54
N THR A 97 29.19 23.90 -1.02
CA THR A 97 30.04 24.79 -1.84
C THR A 97 31.46 24.88 -1.29
N ASN A 98 32.38 25.42 -2.09
CA ASN A 98 33.76 25.68 -1.65
C ASN A 98 33.92 26.94 -0.77
N LYS A 99 32.83 27.67 -0.46
CA LYS A 99 32.90 29.03 0.10
C LYS A 99 33.67 29.11 1.43
N HIS A 100 33.51 28.10 2.28
CA HIS A 100 34.15 28.02 3.61
C HIS A 100 35.09 26.81 3.72
N ALA A 101 35.38 26.15 2.61
CA ALA A 101 36.11 24.89 2.63
C ALA A 101 37.59 25.10 2.95
N ALA A 102 38.14 24.27 3.85
CA ALA A 102 39.56 24.30 4.19
C ALA A 102 40.46 24.01 2.96
N LYS A 103 39.96 23.19 2.04
CA LYS A 103 40.56 22.90 0.74
C LYS A 103 39.48 23.00 -0.34
N ALA A 104 39.63 23.92 -1.27
CA ALA A 104 38.70 24.04 -2.38
C ALA A 104 38.78 22.82 -3.30
N LEU A 105 37.64 22.19 -3.58
CA LEU A 105 37.51 21.13 -4.56
C LEU A 105 37.46 21.70 -5.97
N SER A 106 37.91 20.93 -6.97
CA SER A 106 37.67 21.29 -8.36
C SER A 106 36.17 21.28 -8.67
N ALA A 107 35.75 21.98 -9.73
CA ALA A 107 34.35 21.95 -10.17
C ALA A 107 33.89 20.54 -10.59
N ALA A 108 34.81 19.65 -10.97
CA ALA A 108 34.48 18.26 -11.25
C ALA A 108 34.22 17.47 -9.95
N ASP A 109 35.09 17.62 -8.96
CA ASP A 109 34.98 16.92 -7.68
C ASP A 109 33.78 17.40 -6.86
N LEU A 110 33.44 18.69 -6.92
CA LEU A 110 32.24 19.21 -6.27
C LEU A 110 30.96 18.63 -6.88
N ARG A 111 30.92 18.48 -8.22
CA ARG A 111 29.79 17.83 -8.91
C ARG A 111 29.69 16.34 -8.58
N GLU A 112 30.83 15.65 -8.43
CA GLU A 112 30.89 14.28 -7.96
C GLU A 112 30.29 14.14 -6.56
N LEU A 113 30.65 15.05 -5.65
CA LEU A 113 30.12 15.11 -4.29
C LEU A 113 28.60 15.31 -4.25
N HIS A 114 28.09 16.25 -5.05
CA HIS A 114 26.64 16.45 -5.21
C HIS A 114 25.97 15.17 -5.74
N ARG A 115 26.56 14.54 -6.76
CA ARG A 115 26.04 13.28 -7.31
C ARG A 115 25.97 12.20 -6.25
N GLU A 116 27.00 12.07 -5.41
CA GLU A 116 27.04 11.07 -4.34
C GLU A 116 25.91 11.27 -3.32
N LEU A 117 25.63 12.51 -2.91
CA LEU A 117 24.53 12.84 -1.99
C LEU A 117 23.15 12.55 -2.62
N VAL A 118 22.97 12.88 -3.89
CA VAL A 118 21.72 12.60 -4.62
C VAL A 118 21.55 11.10 -4.85
N TYR A 119 22.61 10.38 -5.20
CA TYR A 119 22.56 8.93 -5.41
C TYR A 119 22.26 8.20 -4.10
N ARG A 120 22.85 8.61 -2.97
CA ARG A 120 22.51 8.07 -1.65
C ARG A 120 21.02 8.30 -1.30
N HIS A 121 20.47 9.45 -1.67
CA HIS A 121 19.03 9.72 -1.53
C HIS A 121 18.17 8.78 -2.40
N LEU A 122 18.58 8.51 -3.64
CA LEU A 122 17.93 7.53 -4.51
C LEU A 122 18.05 6.09 -3.99
N ALA A 123 19.17 5.76 -3.33
CA ALA A 123 19.36 4.50 -2.65
C ALA A 123 18.34 4.36 -1.51
N TRP A 124 18.16 5.40 -0.69
CA TRP A 124 17.15 5.42 0.38
C TRP A 124 15.74 5.20 -0.19
N LEU A 125 15.36 5.96 -1.22
CA LEU A 125 14.06 5.84 -1.87
C LEU A 125 13.84 4.42 -2.42
N THR A 126 14.88 3.83 -3.01
CA THR A 126 14.84 2.46 -3.53
C THR A 126 14.69 1.45 -2.40
N ALA A 127 15.49 1.53 -1.33
CA ALA A 127 15.37 0.66 -0.17
C ALA A 127 13.96 0.73 0.44
N LEU A 128 13.39 1.94 0.59
CA LEU A 128 12.04 2.13 1.11
C LEU A 128 10.98 1.50 0.19
N ARG A 129 11.11 1.65 -1.14
CA ARG A 129 10.21 1.02 -2.11
C ARG A 129 10.19 -0.51 -2.01
N TYR A 130 11.35 -1.13 -1.78
CA TYR A 130 11.46 -2.57 -1.56
C TYR A 130 10.84 -2.97 -0.22
N GLN A 131 11.21 -2.28 0.86
CA GLN A 131 10.70 -2.54 2.20
C GLN A 131 9.16 -2.48 2.27
N LEU A 132 8.52 -1.51 1.60
CA LEU A 132 7.06 -1.38 1.57
C LEU A 132 6.38 -2.44 0.69
N ARG A 133 7.11 -3.14 -0.17
CA ARG A 133 6.62 -4.23 -1.03
C ARG A 133 6.89 -5.62 -0.47
N GLU A 134 7.61 -5.74 0.63
CA GLU A 134 7.78 -7.01 1.34
C GLU A 134 6.42 -7.60 1.72
N TYR A 135 6.27 -8.91 1.53
CA TYR A 135 5.03 -9.60 1.83
C TYR A 135 4.72 -9.60 3.33
N ARG A 136 3.46 -9.34 3.67
CA ARG A 136 2.93 -9.56 5.02
C ARG A 136 1.79 -10.57 5.00
N LYS A 137 1.74 -11.46 6.01
CA LYS A 137 0.74 -12.55 6.10
C LYS A 137 -0.72 -12.09 5.98
N TRP A 138 -1.03 -10.86 6.42
CA TRP A 138 -2.39 -10.30 6.38
C TRP A 138 -2.77 -9.65 5.05
N GLU A 139 -1.84 -9.52 4.11
CA GLU A 139 -2.11 -8.89 2.82
C GLU A 139 -2.86 -9.84 1.90
N SER A 140 -3.86 -9.29 1.20
CA SER A 140 -4.67 -10.04 0.23
C SER A 140 -3.99 -10.16 -1.14
N VAL A 141 -2.83 -9.51 -1.35
CA VAL A 141 -2.16 -9.42 -2.66
C VAL A 141 -1.76 -10.79 -3.19
N ASN A 142 -1.42 -11.73 -2.31
CA ASN A 142 -0.96 -13.08 -2.70
C ASN A 142 -2.10 -14.11 -2.81
N LYS A 143 -3.37 -13.70 -2.77
CA LYS A 143 -4.48 -14.61 -3.12
C LYS A 143 -4.40 -14.99 -4.59
N LYS A 144 -4.70 -16.26 -4.95
CA LYS A 144 -4.58 -16.79 -6.32
C LYS A 144 -5.21 -15.88 -7.39
N HIS A 145 -6.43 -15.40 -7.15
CA HIS A 145 -7.15 -14.52 -8.09
C HIS A 145 -6.51 -13.12 -8.22
N ASN A 146 -5.90 -12.60 -7.16
CA ASN A 146 -5.20 -11.31 -7.18
C ASN A 146 -3.84 -11.42 -7.87
N LEU A 147 -3.15 -12.56 -7.71
CA LEU A 147 -1.94 -12.87 -8.46
C LEU A 147 -2.23 -13.01 -9.96
N GLU A 148 -3.29 -13.71 -10.33
CA GLU A 148 -3.74 -13.84 -11.72
C GLU A 148 -4.03 -12.47 -12.35
N TYR A 149 -4.78 -11.61 -11.65
CA TYR A 149 -5.04 -10.25 -12.10
C TYR A 149 -3.74 -9.44 -12.21
N ARG A 150 -2.90 -9.45 -11.17
CA ARG A 150 -1.63 -8.71 -11.17
C ARG A 150 -0.75 -9.12 -12.35
N ASN A 151 -0.46 -10.41 -12.49
CA ASN A 151 0.46 -10.91 -13.51
C ASN A 151 -0.04 -10.64 -14.94
N LYS A 152 -1.35 -10.48 -15.13
CA LYS A 152 -1.95 -10.12 -16.43
C LYS A 152 -1.86 -8.63 -16.74
N TRP A 153 -1.98 -7.76 -15.74
CA TRP A 153 -2.22 -6.32 -15.97
C TRP A 153 -1.08 -5.40 -15.54
N PHE A 154 -0.17 -5.82 -14.64
CA PHE A 154 0.99 -5.00 -14.26
C PHE A 154 2.15 -5.81 -13.66
N LYS A 155 3.38 -5.39 -13.97
CA LYS A 155 4.62 -5.94 -13.40
C LYS A 155 5.12 -5.04 -12.27
N VAL A 156 5.53 -5.66 -11.16
CA VAL A 156 6.19 -4.97 -10.04
C VAL A 156 7.64 -5.41 -10.05
N GLU A 157 8.56 -4.52 -10.44
CA GLU A 157 9.98 -4.85 -10.62
C GLU A 157 10.63 -5.31 -9.31
N GLU A 158 10.22 -4.74 -8.18
CA GLU A 158 10.76 -5.08 -6.85
C GLU A 158 10.41 -6.50 -6.39
N HIS A 159 9.54 -7.23 -7.09
CA HIS A 159 9.29 -8.65 -6.82
C HIS A 159 10.21 -9.58 -7.61
N ASN A 160 10.88 -9.07 -8.65
CA ASN A 160 11.69 -9.89 -9.57
C ASN A 160 13.19 -9.64 -9.42
N THR A 161 13.60 -8.57 -8.73
CA THR A 161 15.00 -8.18 -8.55
C THR A 161 15.34 -8.20 -7.08
N ASP A 162 16.58 -8.55 -6.72
CA ASP A 162 17.04 -8.47 -5.34
C ASP A 162 17.28 -7.00 -4.92
N VAL A 163 16.98 -6.69 -3.65
CA VAL A 163 17.19 -5.34 -3.11
C VAL A 163 18.67 -4.96 -3.12
N GLY A 164 19.57 -5.91 -2.88
CA GLY A 164 21.00 -5.70 -2.95
C GLY A 164 21.44 -5.31 -4.35
N GLU A 165 20.99 -6.01 -5.39
CA GLU A 165 21.28 -5.65 -6.77
C GLU A 165 20.74 -4.27 -7.15
N ALA A 166 19.51 -3.95 -6.74
CA ALA A 166 18.88 -2.67 -7.00
C ALA A 166 19.58 -1.47 -6.33
N LEU A 167 20.30 -1.71 -5.23
CA LEU A 167 21.04 -0.66 -4.50
C LEU A 167 22.47 -0.44 -5.00
N ARG A 168 23.07 -1.40 -5.72
CA ARG A 168 24.46 -1.32 -6.22
C ARG A 168 24.75 -0.07 -7.07
N PRO A 169 23.86 0.41 -7.96
CA PRO A 169 24.16 1.60 -8.76
C PRO A 169 24.25 2.91 -7.97
N TYR A 170 23.76 2.92 -6.72
CA TYR A 170 23.57 4.13 -5.94
C TYR A 170 24.51 4.26 -4.74
N LEU A 171 25.15 3.17 -4.30
CA LEU A 171 25.99 3.12 -3.11
C LEU A 171 27.40 2.66 -3.46
N ARG A 172 28.39 3.17 -2.73
CA ARG A 172 29.75 2.61 -2.78
C ARG A 172 29.76 1.19 -2.21
N ALA A 173 30.73 0.36 -2.64
CA ALA A 173 30.80 -1.04 -2.24
C ALA A 173 30.82 -1.25 -0.71
N GLU A 174 31.57 -0.39 0.02
CA GLU A 174 31.65 -0.43 1.48
C GLU A 174 30.32 -0.07 2.16
N GLU A 175 29.67 1.01 1.69
CA GLU A 175 28.36 1.43 2.18
C GLU A 175 27.30 0.38 1.89
N HIS A 176 27.33 -0.20 0.70
CA HIS A 176 26.44 -1.28 0.28
C HIS A 176 26.55 -2.48 1.21
N ALA A 177 27.78 -2.97 1.45
CA ALA A 177 28.02 -4.09 2.36
C ALA A 177 27.49 -3.81 3.77
N SER A 178 27.75 -2.60 4.30
CA SER A 178 27.25 -2.16 5.61
C SER A 178 25.72 -2.11 5.67
N VAL A 179 25.07 -1.50 4.67
CA VAL A 179 23.60 -1.39 4.59
C VAL A 179 22.95 -2.76 4.53
N MET A 180 23.51 -3.69 3.76
CA MET A 180 22.92 -5.02 3.58
C MET A 180 22.86 -5.84 4.88
N THR A 181 23.75 -5.57 5.83
CA THR A 181 23.75 -6.20 7.16
C THR A 181 22.62 -5.74 8.08
N LYS A 182 21.98 -4.61 7.77
CA LYS A 182 20.96 -4.01 8.64
C LYS A 182 19.56 -4.51 8.31
N THR A 183 18.74 -4.62 9.36
CA THR A 183 17.32 -4.94 9.25
C THR A 183 16.56 -3.84 8.51
N ASN A 184 16.70 -2.59 8.95
CA ASN A 184 16.10 -1.42 8.29
C ASN A 184 17.13 -0.73 7.40
N LYS A 185 17.21 -1.18 6.14
CA LYS A 185 18.15 -0.67 5.14
C LYS A 185 17.90 0.80 4.81
N ALA A 186 16.64 1.21 4.69
CA ALA A 186 16.28 2.59 4.41
C ALA A 186 16.74 3.54 5.53
N ALA A 187 16.43 3.22 6.79
CA ALA A 187 16.89 4.01 7.93
C ALA A 187 18.43 4.11 7.99
N GLN A 188 19.13 3.00 7.72
CA GLN A 188 20.60 3.01 7.69
C GLN A 188 21.16 3.95 6.62
N ILE A 189 20.52 4.05 5.45
CA ILE A 189 20.98 4.96 4.39
C ILE A 189 20.79 6.43 4.81
N LEU A 190 19.68 6.78 5.49
CA LEU A 190 19.51 8.13 6.06
C LEU A 190 20.57 8.44 7.11
N ALA A 191 20.93 7.47 7.96
CA ALA A 191 22.02 7.64 8.93
C ALA A 191 23.37 7.88 8.24
N LEU A 192 23.67 7.16 7.15
CA LEU A 192 24.87 7.41 6.34
C LEU A 192 24.84 8.82 5.69
N GLN A 193 23.66 9.29 5.31
CA GLN A 193 23.48 10.62 4.72
C GLN A 193 23.77 11.72 5.75
N SER A 194 23.25 11.60 6.98
CA SER A 194 23.58 12.51 8.09
C SER A 194 25.07 12.46 8.44
N ALA A 195 25.67 11.26 8.51
CA ALA A 195 27.12 11.13 8.73
C ALA A 195 27.95 11.82 7.63
N HIS A 196 27.45 11.85 6.39
CA HIS A 196 28.09 12.59 5.31
C HIS A 196 27.96 14.10 5.53
N LEU A 197 26.78 14.62 5.88
CA LEU A 197 26.60 16.04 6.19
C LEU A 197 27.54 16.53 7.29
N ARG A 198 27.71 15.74 8.36
CA ARG A 198 28.68 16.05 9.41
C ARG A 198 30.11 16.20 8.87
N ARG A 199 30.56 15.28 8.00
CA ARG A 199 31.89 15.40 7.37
C ARG A 199 32.00 16.65 6.48
N LEU A 200 30.91 17.06 5.84
CA LEU A 200 30.91 18.28 5.01
C LEU A 200 31.00 19.54 5.85
N LEU A 201 30.34 19.57 7.01
CA LEU A 201 30.49 20.62 8.01
C LEU A 201 31.92 20.69 8.53
N GLU A 202 32.48 19.56 8.98
CA GLU A 202 33.85 19.47 9.52
C GLU A 202 34.91 19.97 8.52
N ASN A 203 34.68 19.77 7.22
CA ASN A 203 35.60 20.22 6.15
C ASN A 203 35.27 21.63 5.60
N GLY A 204 34.22 22.28 6.09
CA GLY A 204 33.82 23.63 5.69
C GLY A 204 33.08 23.72 4.35
N TYR A 205 32.61 22.60 3.78
CA TYR A 205 31.80 22.63 2.55
C TYR A 205 30.35 23.10 2.80
N ILE A 206 29.91 23.10 4.06
CA ILE A 206 28.61 23.55 4.52
C ILE A 206 28.81 24.31 5.83
N GLU A 207 28.13 25.46 6.00
CA GLU A 207 28.11 26.22 7.25
C GLU A 207 27.01 25.71 8.21
N ASP A 208 27.09 26.05 9.50
CA ASP A 208 26.19 25.52 10.55
C ASP A 208 24.70 25.64 10.21
N PHE A 209 24.25 26.81 9.74
CA PHE A 209 22.84 27.03 9.40
C PHE A 209 22.37 26.15 8.24
N ARG A 210 23.21 25.97 7.21
CA ARG A 210 22.89 25.11 6.07
C ARG A 210 22.90 23.63 6.48
N HIS A 211 23.82 23.25 7.37
CA HIS A 211 23.87 21.91 7.94
C HIS A 211 22.59 21.61 8.73
N MET A 212 22.15 22.53 9.59
CA MET A 212 20.89 22.40 10.34
C MET A 212 19.68 22.23 9.40
N GLU A 213 19.59 23.03 8.33
CA GLU A 213 18.48 22.90 7.38
C GLU A 213 18.46 21.56 6.64
N LEU A 214 19.64 21.04 6.26
CA LEU A 214 19.76 19.72 5.63
C LEU A 214 19.43 18.59 6.61
N GLU A 215 19.89 18.68 7.86
CA GLU A 215 19.52 17.72 8.92
C GLU A 215 18.01 17.74 9.20
N ASN A 216 17.39 18.92 9.19
CA ASN A 216 15.92 19.04 9.29
C ASN A 216 15.20 18.30 8.16
N ARG A 217 15.75 18.30 6.93
CA ARG A 217 15.19 17.49 5.84
C ARG A 217 15.36 16.00 6.10
N ILE A 218 16.50 15.55 6.62
CA ILE A 218 16.70 14.13 6.99
C ILE A 218 15.72 13.71 8.09
N ALA A 219 15.52 14.55 9.11
CA ALA A 219 14.54 14.30 10.17
C ALA A 219 13.11 14.19 9.62
N GLU A 220 12.74 15.04 8.66
CA GLU A 220 11.45 14.95 7.97
C GLU A 220 11.32 13.64 7.17
N LEU A 221 12.37 13.20 6.47
CA LEU A 221 12.40 11.91 5.77
C LEU A 221 12.20 10.73 6.74
N TYR A 222 12.81 10.76 7.92
CA TYR A 222 12.58 9.76 8.97
C TYR A 222 11.11 9.73 9.42
N ASN A 223 10.50 10.89 9.66
CA ASN A 223 9.10 10.99 10.05
C ASN A 223 8.16 10.40 8.98
N LEU A 224 8.42 10.73 7.72
CA LEU A 224 7.66 10.22 6.58
C LEU A 224 7.85 8.70 6.40
N GLN A 225 9.09 8.22 6.50
CA GLN A 225 9.41 6.79 6.48
C GLN A 225 8.67 6.05 7.60
N GLY A 226 8.74 6.54 8.83
CA GLY A 226 8.04 5.94 9.98
C GLY A 226 6.53 5.90 9.79
N GLY A 227 5.95 6.93 9.17
CA GLY A 227 4.55 6.93 8.75
C GLY A 227 4.24 5.83 7.74
N CYS A 228 5.08 5.66 6.72
CA CYS A 228 4.93 4.58 5.74
C CYS A 228 5.06 3.19 6.38
N GLU A 229 5.99 3.01 7.30
CA GLU A 229 6.18 1.77 8.06
C GLU A 229 4.97 1.46 8.94
N ARG A 230 4.37 2.47 9.59
CA ARG A 230 3.11 2.32 10.34
C ARG A 230 1.97 1.86 9.44
N ILE A 231 1.81 2.49 8.27
CA ILE A 231 0.83 2.08 7.25
C ILE A 231 1.11 0.67 6.72
N LYS A 232 2.36 0.22 6.65
CA LYS A 232 2.68 -1.14 6.21
C LYS A 232 2.38 -2.17 7.31
N ASN A 233 2.81 -1.90 8.53
CA ASN A 233 2.90 -2.89 9.60
C ASN A 233 1.66 -2.97 10.50
N PHE A 234 0.83 -1.95 10.56
CA PHE A 234 -0.34 -1.90 11.45
C PHE A 234 -1.66 -1.92 10.67
N PRO A 235 -2.18 -3.09 10.23
CA PRO A 235 -3.42 -3.17 9.44
C PRO A 235 -4.66 -2.78 10.25
N TYR A 236 -5.79 -2.60 9.55
CA TYR A 236 -7.09 -2.44 10.19
C TYR A 236 -7.35 -3.60 11.20
N PRO A 237 -7.89 -3.33 12.40
CA PRO A 237 -7.94 -4.35 13.45
C PRO A 237 -8.72 -5.59 12.98
N ARG A 238 -8.12 -6.76 13.22
CA ARG A 238 -8.58 -8.03 12.63
C ARG A 238 -9.91 -8.49 13.21
N GLN A 239 -10.20 -8.13 14.45
CA GLN A 239 -11.46 -8.43 15.12
C GLN A 239 -12.62 -7.79 14.33
N TYR A 240 -12.53 -6.49 14.04
CA TYR A 240 -13.53 -5.81 13.22
C TYR A 240 -13.57 -6.37 11.79
N ALA A 241 -12.43 -6.62 11.15
CA ALA A 241 -12.43 -7.20 9.80
C ALA A 241 -13.13 -8.57 9.73
N THR A 242 -12.94 -9.41 10.75
CA THR A 242 -13.49 -10.77 10.83
C THR A 242 -14.97 -10.74 11.15
N LEU A 243 -15.39 -9.94 12.13
CA LEU A 243 -16.81 -9.76 12.44
C LEU A 243 -17.57 -9.25 11.23
N ASN A 244 -17.07 -8.20 10.57
CA ASN A 244 -17.70 -7.66 9.35
C ASN A 244 -17.82 -8.73 8.26
N LEU A 245 -16.80 -9.59 8.10
CA LEU A 245 -16.86 -10.69 7.15
C LEU A 245 -17.96 -11.71 7.50
N TRP A 246 -18.11 -12.05 8.78
CA TRP A 246 -19.17 -12.96 9.23
C TRP A 246 -20.56 -12.37 9.04
N PHE A 247 -20.76 -11.09 9.38
CA PHE A 247 -22.02 -10.38 9.12
C PHE A 247 -22.39 -10.38 7.64
N VAL A 248 -21.44 -10.04 6.76
CA VAL A 248 -21.65 -10.04 5.31
C VAL A 248 -21.97 -11.45 4.80
N LYS A 249 -21.25 -12.48 5.26
CA LYS A 249 -21.50 -13.88 4.87
C LYS A 249 -22.88 -14.36 5.32
N ALA A 250 -23.25 -14.08 6.57
CA ALA A 250 -24.56 -14.43 7.11
C ALA A 250 -25.67 -13.78 6.27
N PHE A 251 -25.53 -12.49 5.96
CA PHE A 251 -26.48 -11.79 5.10
C PHE A 251 -26.58 -12.41 3.71
N ILE A 252 -25.45 -12.67 3.04
CA ILE A 252 -25.42 -13.31 1.71
C ILE A 252 -26.14 -14.67 1.70
N ILE A 253 -25.97 -15.47 2.75
CA ILE A 253 -26.61 -16.80 2.86
C ILE A 253 -28.12 -16.67 3.14
N LEU A 254 -28.53 -15.67 3.93
CA LEU A 254 -29.93 -15.51 4.35
C LEU A 254 -30.79 -14.77 3.32
N ILE A 255 -30.21 -13.94 2.46
CA ILE A 255 -30.95 -13.17 1.45
C ILE A 255 -31.84 -14.08 0.58
N PRO A 256 -31.34 -15.14 -0.09
CA PRO A 256 -32.19 -15.97 -0.93
C PRO A 256 -33.37 -16.55 -0.15
N LEU A 257 -33.11 -17.08 1.05
CA LEU A 257 -34.13 -17.68 1.93
C LEU A 257 -35.23 -16.69 2.32
N GLY A 258 -34.88 -15.42 2.58
CA GLY A 258 -35.84 -14.38 2.89
C GLY A 258 -36.64 -13.89 1.68
N MET A 259 -36.06 -13.96 0.49
CA MET A 259 -36.70 -13.50 -0.74
C MET A 259 -37.67 -14.52 -1.35
N LEU A 260 -37.53 -15.82 -1.05
CA LEU A 260 -38.40 -16.89 -1.60
C LEU A 260 -39.89 -16.58 -1.41
N GLN A 261 -40.30 -16.26 -0.17
CA GLN A 261 -41.71 -15.94 0.13
C GLN A 261 -42.17 -14.65 -0.53
N GLU A 262 -41.30 -13.63 -0.58
CA GLU A 262 -41.65 -12.34 -1.17
C GLU A 262 -41.86 -12.46 -2.68
N PHE A 263 -41.05 -13.26 -3.38
CA PHE A 263 -41.25 -13.53 -4.81
C PHE A 263 -42.45 -14.44 -5.07
N ASP A 264 -42.68 -15.45 -4.23
CA ASP A 264 -43.83 -16.35 -4.38
C ASP A 264 -45.17 -15.60 -4.28
N ARG A 265 -45.24 -14.52 -3.49
CA ARG A 265 -46.41 -13.62 -3.44
C ARG A 265 -46.73 -12.94 -4.78
N PHE A 266 -45.73 -12.71 -5.63
CA PHE A 266 -45.93 -12.17 -6.99
C PHE A 266 -46.28 -13.25 -8.01
N GLY A 267 -46.18 -14.52 -7.62
CA GLY A 267 -46.44 -15.71 -8.44
C GLY A 267 -45.19 -16.56 -8.64
N ILE A 268 -45.37 -17.87 -8.73
CA ILE A 268 -44.28 -18.88 -8.78
C ILE A 268 -43.29 -18.61 -9.94
N GLN A 269 -43.75 -18.03 -11.05
CA GLN A 269 -42.93 -17.66 -12.20
C GLN A 269 -41.89 -16.57 -11.93
N PHE A 270 -42.02 -15.82 -10.82
CA PHE A 270 -41.10 -14.76 -10.42
C PHE A 270 -40.12 -15.19 -9.32
N VAL A 271 -40.13 -16.46 -8.91
CA VAL A 271 -39.19 -16.98 -7.91
C VAL A 271 -37.87 -17.33 -8.62
N TRP A 272 -36.83 -16.50 -8.42
CA TRP A 272 -35.47 -16.68 -8.95
C TRP A 272 -34.43 -16.70 -7.82
#